data_AF-A0A1Y2L255-F1
#
_entry.id   AF-A0A1Y2L255-F1
#
_cell.length_a   1.000
_cell.length_b   1.000
_cell.length_c   1.000
_cell.angle_alpha   90.00
_cell.angle_beta   90.00
_cell.angle_gamma   90.00
#
_symmetry.space_group_name_H-M   'P 1'
#
loop_
_entity.id
_entity.type
_entity.pdbx_description
1 polymer ?
#
loop_
_entity_poly.entity_id
_entity_poly.type
_entity_poly.pdbx_seq_one_letter_code
_entity_poly.pdbx_strand_id
1 'polypeptide(L)'
;MRVFIALAIAASLAGCTTYDRARASDFEPLPDGKFRFQADKLYPYTEQDLIGWLETSLKENSYCPAGYEITDKKEVVRAETMFGDATSLIFYGQCK
;
A
#
# COMPACT_ATOMS: atom_id res chain seq x y z
N MET A 1 1.70 44.94 -16.52
CA MET A 1 2.60 43.75 -16.49
C MET A 1 3.06 43.48 -15.05
N ARG A 2 2.14 43.19 -14.12
CA ARG A 2 2.46 42.96 -12.69
C ARG A 2 1.56 41.90 -12.00
N VAL A 3 0.63 41.29 -12.74
CA VAL A 3 -0.44 40.45 -12.17
C VAL A 3 -0.18 38.94 -12.37
N PHE A 4 0.77 38.56 -13.23
CA PHE A 4 1.01 37.15 -13.57
C PHE A 4 1.90 36.38 -12.58
N ILE A 5 2.46 37.03 -11.55
CA ILE A 5 3.42 36.39 -10.63
C ILE A 5 2.72 35.70 -9.44
N ALA A 6 1.46 36.06 -9.13
CA ALA A 6 0.78 35.57 -7.94
C ALA A 6 0.25 34.12 -8.06
N LEU A 7 0.08 33.58 -9.26
CA LEU A 7 -0.53 32.26 -9.46
C LEU A 7 0.47 31.09 -9.35
N ALA A 8 1.77 31.36 -9.45
CA ALA A 8 2.80 30.31 -9.44
C ALA A 8 3.13 29.76 -8.03
N ILE A 9 2.77 30.48 -6.96
CA ILE A 9 3.14 30.12 -5.58
C ILE A 9 2.09 29.20 -4.93
N ALA A 10 0.87 29.13 -5.47
CA ALA A 10 -0.19 28.30 -4.90
C ALA A 10 -0.06 26.80 -5.23
N ALA A 11 0.77 26.42 -6.20
CA ALA A 11 0.93 25.03 -6.64
C ALA A 11 1.97 24.22 -5.83
N SER A 12 2.75 24.86 -4.95
CA SER A 12 3.82 24.20 -4.18
C SER A 12 3.36 23.55 -2.86
N LEU A 13 2.06 23.51 -2.60
CA LEU A 13 1.48 22.89 -1.39
C LEU A 13 0.70 21.59 -1.68
N ALA A 14 0.89 20.99 -2.85
CA ALA A 14 0.57 19.57 -3.03
C ALA A 14 1.57 18.77 -2.18
N GLY A 15 1.31 18.68 -0.88
CA GLY A 15 2.10 17.93 0.06
C GLY A 15 2.19 16.51 -0.44
N CYS A 16 3.42 16.06 -0.75
CA CYS A 16 3.75 14.66 -0.80
C CYS A 16 3.46 14.09 0.58
N THR A 17 2.23 13.63 0.81
CA THR A 17 1.92 12.80 1.97
C THR A 17 2.67 11.50 1.74
N THR A 18 3.91 11.43 2.25
CA THR A 18 4.61 10.17 2.34
C THR A 18 3.79 9.33 3.31
N TYR A 19 3.07 8.34 2.80
CA TYR A 19 2.44 7.36 3.67
C TYR A 19 3.60 6.61 4.30
N ASP A 20 3.74 6.73 5.61
CA ASP A 20 4.73 5.99 6.39
C ASP A 20 4.30 4.53 6.40
N ARG A 21 4.63 3.81 5.32
CA ARG A 21 4.43 2.37 5.25
C ARG A 21 5.47 1.76 6.16
N ALA A 22 5.03 0.93 7.11
CA ALA A 22 5.96 0.08 7.82
C ALA A 22 6.83 -0.64 6.77
N ARG A 23 8.15 -0.59 6.93
CA ARG A 23 9.16 -1.07 5.96
C ARG A 23 8.97 -2.53 5.49
N ALA A 24 8.02 -3.25 6.06
CA ALA A 24 7.75 -4.65 5.84
C ALA A 24 6.44 -4.87 5.05
N SER A 25 6.30 -4.18 3.91
CA SER A 25 5.36 -4.56 2.87
C SER A 25 6.09 -4.87 1.58
N ASP A 26 5.57 -5.84 0.82
CA ASP A 26 6.12 -6.29 -0.44
C ASP A 26 4.99 -6.48 -1.46
N PHE A 27 5.21 -5.97 -2.68
CA PHE A 27 4.26 -6.07 -3.78
C PHE A 27 4.88 -6.84 -4.93
N GLU A 28 4.26 -7.95 -5.30
CA GLU A 28 4.68 -8.78 -6.42
C GLU A 28 3.57 -8.81 -7.49
N PRO A 29 3.82 -8.27 -8.69
CA PRO A 29 2.93 -8.49 -9.83
C PRO A 29 3.03 -9.94 -10.29
N LEU A 30 1.89 -10.56 -10.56
CA LEU A 30 1.77 -11.92 -11.07
C LEU A 30 1.23 -11.88 -12.51
N PRO A 31 1.36 -12.97 -13.28
CA PRO A 31 0.76 -13.07 -14.61
C PRO A 31 -0.76 -12.83 -14.61
N ASP A 32 -1.32 -12.52 -15.78
CA ASP A 32 -2.75 -12.34 -16.02
C ASP A 32 -3.41 -11.21 -15.19
N GLY A 33 -2.65 -10.16 -14.88
CA GLY A 33 -3.15 -9.02 -14.12
C GLY A 33 -3.40 -9.33 -12.64
N LYS A 34 -2.84 -10.43 -12.13
CA LYS A 34 -2.91 -10.78 -10.71
C LYS A 34 -1.79 -10.10 -9.94
N PHE A 35 -1.92 -10.03 -8.63
CA PHE A 35 -0.86 -9.58 -7.74
C PHE A 35 -0.90 -10.29 -6.39
N ARG A 36 0.24 -10.27 -5.72
CA ARG A 36 0.38 -10.61 -4.31
C ARG A 36 0.91 -9.39 -3.56
N PHE A 37 0.27 -9.04 -2.47
CA PHE A 37 0.76 -8.04 -1.54
C PHE A 37 0.92 -8.66 -0.16
N GLN A 38 2.11 -8.60 0.39
CA GLN A 38 2.39 -9.06 1.75
C GLN A 38 2.64 -7.86 2.64
N ALA A 39 2.04 -7.83 3.82
CA ALA A 39 2.36 -6.84 4.84
C ALA A 39 2.44 -7.49 6.22
N ASP A 40 3.43 -7.09 7.01
CA ASP A 40 3.55 -7.54 8.40
C ASP A 40 2.44 -6.92 9.27
N LYS A 41 1.74 -7.77 10.01
CA LYS A 41 0.63 -7.44 10.91
C LYS A 41 1.20 -7.11 12.30
N LEU A 42 1.75 -5.91 12.42
CA LEU A 42 2.32 -5.39 13.67
C LEU A 42 1.27 -4.57 14.43
N TYR A 43 1.22 -4.70 15.76
CA TYR A 43 0.40 -3.80 16.58
C TYR A 43 0.95 -2.35 16.47
N PRO A 44 0.09 -1.33 16.30
CA PRO A 44 -1.38 -1.33 16.40
C PRO A 44 -2.13 -1.43 15.05
N TYR A 45 -1.46 -1.80 13.95
CA TYR A 45 -2.05 -1.75 12.61
C TYR A 45 -3.14 -2.80 12.40
N THR A 46 -4.24 -2.36 11.81
CA THR A 46 -5.41 -3.16 11.44
C THR A 46 -5.30 -3.66 10.01
N GLU A 47 -6.15 -4.63 9.63
CA GLU A 47 -6.22 -5.08 8.24
C GLU A 47 -6.55 -3.91 7.28
N GLN A 48 -7.41 -2.97 7.70
CA GLN A 48 -7.76 -1.80 6.91
C GLN A 48 -6.54 -0.91 6.64
N ASP A 49 -5.63 -0.78 7.59
CA ASP A 49 -4.37 -0.06 7.40
C ASP A 49 -3.50 -0.78 6.35
N LEU A 50 -3.42 -2.11 6.42
CA LEU A 50 -2.68 -2.91 5.45
C LEU A 50 -3.28 -2.81 4.04
N ILE A 51 -4.61 -2.75 3.91
CA ILE A 51 -5.29 -2.49 2.64
C ILE A 51 -4.96 -1.08 2.14
N GLY A 52 -4.93 -0.07 3.02
CA GLY A 52 -4.47 1.28 2.65
C GLY A 52 -3.04 1.29 2.13
N TRP A 53 -2.15 0.44 2.66
CA TRP A 53 -0.79 0.27 2.14
C TRP A 53 -0.75 -0.44 0.78
N LEU A 54 -1.62 -1.42 0.54
CA LEU A 54 -1.82 -2.02 -0.79
C LEU A 54 -2.24 -0.94 -1.79
N GLU A 55 -3.27 -0.16 -1.47
CA GLU A 55 -3.78 0.91 -2.34
C GLU A 55 -2.72 1.96 -2.65
N THR A 56 -1.94 2.34 -1.64
CA THR A 56 -0.81 3.25 -1.81
C THR A 56 0.23 2.64 -2.75
N SER A 57 0.56 1.35 -2.58
CA SER A 57 1.53 0.65 -3.43
C SER A 57 1.05 0.54 -4.88
N LEU A 58 -0.23 0.26 -5.10
CA LEU A 58 -0.84 0.25 -6.43
C LEU A 58 -0.76 1.65 -7.08
N LYS A 59 -1.13 2.69 -6.34
CA LYS A 59 -1.13 4.07 -6.83
C LYS A 59 0.27 4.60 -7.15
N GLU A 60 1.24 4.41 -6.26
CA GLU A 60 2.62 4.87 -6.45
C GLU A 60 3.28 4.25 -7.68
N ASN A 61 2.95 2.99 -7.98
CA ASN A 61 3.52 2.25 -9.11
C ASN A 61 2.62 2.26 -10.35
N SER A 62 1.49 2.99 -10.31
CA SER A 62 0.50 3.01 -11.40
C SER A 62 -0.02 1.62 -11.81
N TYR A 63 -0.14 0.70 -10.86
CA TYR A 63 -0.73 -0.62 -11.05
C TYR A 63 -2.26 -0.57 -10.92
N CYS A 64 -2.95 -1.43 -11.67
CA CYS A 64 -4.42 -1.56 -11.69
C CYS A 64 -5.18 -0.21 -11.78
N PRO A 65 -4.97 0.62 -12.82
CA PRO A 65 -5.59 1.95 -12.91
C PRO A 65 -7.12 1.92 -13.03
N ALA A 66 -7.70 0.80 -13.49
CA ALA A 66 -9.15 0.58 -13.55
C ALA A 66 -9.73 0.06 -12.21
N GLY A 67 -8.90 -0.07 -11.19
CA GLY A 67 -9.24 -0.66 -9.90
C GLY A 67 -8.81 -2.13 -9.79
N TYR A 68 -8.99 -2.68 -8.61
CA TYR A 68 -8.58 -4.04 -8.27
C TYR A 68 -9.67 -4.74 -7.44
N GLU A 69 -9.52 -6.05 -7.30
CA GLU A 69 -10.31 -6.89 -6.40
C GLU A 69 -9.38 -7.79 -5.59
N ILE A 70 -9.61 -7.91 -4.29
CA ILE A 70 -8.92 -8.88 -3.42
C ILE A 70 -9.68 -10.20 -3.54
N THR A 71 -9.03 -11.21 -4.12
CA THR A 71 -9.63 -12.52 -4.37
C THR A 71 -9.41 -13.50 -3.21
N ASP A 72 -8.32 -13.34 -2.47
CA ASP A 72 -7.99 -14.21 -1.32
C ASP A 72 -7.11 -13.48 -0.29
N LYS A 73 -7.14 -13.95 0.95
CA LYS A 73 -6.33 -13.47 2.06
C LYS A 73 -5.77 -14.63 2.87
N LYS A 74 -4.47 -14.60 3.15
CA LYS A 74 -3.80 -15.62 3.96
C LYS A 74 -2.96 -14.99 5.07
N GLU A 75 -3.24 -15.37 6.30
CA GLU A 75 -2.41 -15.02 7.45
C GLU A 75 -1.28 -16.05 7.62
N VAL A 76 -0.05 -15.58 7.84
CA VAL A 76 1.16 -16.42 7.95
C VAL A 76 1.96 -16.00 9.18
N VAL A 77 2.18 -16.93 10.10
CA VAL A 77 3.13 -16.76 11.21
C VAL A 77 4.55 -16.93 10.65
N ARG A 78 5.36 -15.88 10.74
CA ARG A 78 6.74 -15.85 10.24
C ARG A 78 7.76 -16.27 11.30
N ALA A 79 7.49 -15.95 12.56
CA ALA A 79 8.31 -16.37 13.68
C ALA A 79 7.47 -16.40 14.96
N GLU A 80 7.64 -17.45 15.76
CA GLU A 80 7.10 -17.54 17.11
C GLU A 80 8.17 -17.04 18.07
N THR A 81 7.84 -16.09 18.95
CA THR A 81 8.77 -15.57 19.95
C THR A 81 8.15 -15.65 21.35
N MET A 82 9.00 -15.59 22.38
CA MET A 82 8.52 -15.55 23.77
C MET A 82 7.66 -14.30 24.10
N PHE A 83 7.64 -13.30 23.21
CA PHE A 83 6.86 -12.06 23.35
C PHE A 83 5.64 -12.00 22.42
N GLY A 84 5.35 -13.09 21.69
CA GLY A 84 4.27 -13.20 20.72
C GLY A 84 4.74 -13.58 19.32
N ASP A 85 3.78 -13.77 18.42
CA ASP A 85 4.02 -14.22 17.06
C ASP A 85 4.19 -13.03 16.11
N ALA A 86 5.23 -13.08 15.29
CA ALA A 86 5.41 -12.18 14.17
C ALA A 86 4.58 -12.71 12.99
N THR A 87 3.49 -12.03 12.67
CA THR A 87 2.53 -12.47 11.65
C THR A 87 2.53 -11.52 10.46
N SER A 88 2.34 -12.04 9.25
CA SER A 88 2.04 -11.24 8.05
C SER A 88 0.69 -11.63 7.48
N LEU A 89 0.04 -10.66 6.84
CA LEU A 89 -1.15 -10.88 6.04
C LEU A 89 -0.77 -10.75 4.56
N ILE A 90 -1.12 -11.77 3.79
CA ILE A 90 -0.90 -11.85 2.36
C ILE A 90 -2.24 -11.67 1.66
N PHE A 91 -2.34 -10.65 0.82
CA PHE A 91 -3.48 -10.37 -0.05
C PHE A 91 -3.17 -10.85 -1.45
N TYR A 92 -4.06 -11.64 -2.02
CA TYR A 92 -4.06 -11.97 -3.44
C TYR A 92 -5.18 -11.18 -4.11
N GLY A 93 -4.88 -10.58 -5.24
CA GLY A 93 -5.87 -9.84 -5.99
C GLY A 93 -5.64 -9.85 -7.48
N GLN A 94 -6.56 -9.20 -8.18
CA GLN A 94 -6.59 -9.09 -9.63
C GLN A 94 -6.97 -7.66 -10.01
N CYS A 95 -6.29 -7.11 -11.02
CA CYS A 95 -6.71 -5.85 -11.65
C CYS A 95 -8.00 -6.05 -12.45
N LYS A 96 -8.86 -5.02 -12.47
CA LYS A 96 -10.07 -4.98 -13.28
C LYS A 96 -9.79 -4.65 -14.74
#